data_AF-A0A2D7JKW4-F1
#
_entry.id   AF-A0A2D7JKW4-F1
#
_cell.length_a   1.000
_cell.length_b   1.000
_cell.length_c   1.000
_cell.angle_alpha   90.00
_cell.angle_beta   90.00
_cell.angle_gamma   90.00
#
_symmetry.space_group_name_H-M   'P 1'
#
loop_
_entity.id
_entity.type
_entity.pdbx_description
1 polymer ?
#
loop_
_entity_poly.entity_id
_entity_poly.type
_entity_poly.pdbx_seq_one_letter_code
_entity_poly.pdbx_strand_id
1 'polypeptide(L)'
;MSFLPDPNNLFSSVNIWLAVGLLGQMLFGARFVIQWIMSERIGRSIIPLPFWFCSFGGGVVLLSYAIHKEEIVFIIGQGMGLIIYVRNLFLIYREWRDGRINSYGD
;
A
#
# COMPACT_ATOMS: atom_id res chain seq x y z
N MET A 1 -29.91 -17.53 20.24
CA MET A 1 -28.53 -17.96 19.95
C MET A 1 -28.49 -18.43 18.50
N SER A 2 -28.37 -17.50 17.56
CA SER A 2 -28.25 -17.79 16.13
C SER A 2 -26.86 -17.34 15.67
N PHE A 3 -25.92 -18.29 15.70
CA PHE A 3 -24.52 -18.14 15.27
C PHE A 3 -24.35 -18.21 13.74
N LEU A 4 -25.44 -18.07 12.97
CA LEU A 4 -25.40 -18.12 11.52
C LEU A 4 -25.48 -16.70 10.95
N PRO A 5 -24.50 -16.27 10.12
CA PRO A 5 -24.62 -15.01 9.40
C PRO A 5 -25.83 -15.06 8.47
N ASP A 6 -26.69 -14.05 8.56
CA ASP A 6 -27.90 -13.93 7.75
C ASP A 6 -27.53 -13.80 6.25
N PRO A 7 -27.97 -14.72 5.37
CA PRO A 7 -27.56 -14.77 3.96
C PRO A 7 -28.02 -13.57 3.14
N ASN A 8 -28.97 -12.77 3.64
CA ASN A 8 -29.50 -11.60 2.93
C ASN A 8 -28.67 -10.32 3.11
N ASN A 9 -27.59 -10.38 3.89
CA ASN A 9 -26.72 -9.23 4.17
C ASN A 9 -25.44 -9.21 3.32
N LEU A 10 -25.49 -9.67 2.06
CA LEU A 10 -24.35 -9.61 1.14
C LEU A 10 -23.88 -8.17 0.84
N PHE A 11 -24.74 -7.17 1.08
CA PHE A 11 -24.46 -5.74 0.87
C PHE A 11 -24.73 -4.87 2.10
N SER A 12 -24.45 -5.37 3.31
CA SER A 12 -24.44 -4.52 4.51
C SER A 12 -23.20 -3.60 4.49
N SER A 13 -23.25 -2.42 5.13
CA SER A 13 -22.09 -1.50 5.23
C SER A 13 -20.83 -2.16 5.77
N VAL A 14 -20.98 -3.23 6.55
CA VAL A 14 -19.90 -4.11 7.03
C VAL A 14 -19.11 -4.70 5.86
N ASN A 15 -19.76 -5.07 4.76
CA ASN A 15 -19.12 -5.70 3.60
C ASN A 15 -18.38 -4.71 2.71
N ILE A 16 -18.86 -3.46 2.61
CA ILE A 16 -18.16 -2.43 1.82
C ILE A 16 -16.82 -2.10 2.47
N TRP A 17 -16.80 -1.87 3.78
CA TRP A 17 -15.55 -1.59 4.50
C TRP A 17 -14.62 -2.80 4.57
N LEU A 18 -15.16 -4.02 4.62
CA LEU A 18 -14.37 -5.24 4.48
C LEU A 18 -13.71 -5.32 3.10
N ALA A 19 -14.44 -5.00 2.02
CA ALA A 19 -13.89 -4.94 0.68
C ALA A 19 -12.81 -3.85 0.53
N VAL A 20 -13.02 -2.67 1.12
CA VAL A 20 -12.01 -1.59 1.15
C VAL A 20 -10.74 -2.04 1.89
N GLY A 21 -10.88 -2.66 3.07
CA GLY A 21 -9.76 -3.21 3.82
C GLY A 21 -9.00 -4.28 3.02
N LEU A 22 -9.73 -5.19 2.37
CA LEU A 22 -9.15 -6.24 1.54
C LEU A 22 -8.43 -5.68 0.31
N LEU A 23 -9.02 -4.70 -0.38
CA LEU A 23 -8.39 -4.01 -1.51
C LEU A 23 -7.13 -3.27 -1.06
N GLY A 24 -7.18 -2.56 0.07
CA GLY A 24 -6.03 -1.91 0.67
C GLY A 24 -4.92 -2.91 0.98
N GLN A 25 -5.26 -4.06 1.56
CA GLN A 25 -4.32 -5.13 1.87
C GLN A 25 -3.71 -5.75 0.61
N MET A 26 -4.50 -5.96 -0.45
CA MET A 26 -4.01 -6.46 -1.74
C MET A 26 -3.05 -5.48 -2.40
N LEU A 27 -3.38 -4.18 -2.44
CA LEU A 27 -2.49 -3.13 -2.94
C LEU A 27 -1.20 -3.06 -2.14
N PHE A 28 -1.31 -3.15 -0.80
CA PHE A 28 -0.16 -3.15 0.08
C PHE A 28 0.68 -4.42 -0.02
N GLY A 29 0.10 -5.56 -0.39
CA GLY A 29 0.82 -6.81 -0.67
C GLY A 29 1.48 -6.80 -2.05
N ALA A 30 0.83 -6.22 -3.06
CA ALA A 30 1.31 -6.14 -4.43
C ALA A 30 2.68 -5.47 -4.54
N ARG A 31 3.03 -4.57 -3.62
CA ARG A 31 4.37 -3.95 -3.55
C ARG A 31 5.50 -4.98 -3.51
N PHE A 32 5.35 -6.05 -2.73
CA PHE A 32 6.38 -7.08 -2.62
C PHE A 32 6.48 -7.92 -3.89
N VAL A 33 5.34 -8.22 -4.53
CA VAL A 33 5.30 -8.92 -5.82
C VAL A 33 6.00 -8.10 -6.89
N ILE A 34 5.69 -6.80 -6.98
CA ILE A 34 6.32 -5.87 -7.92
C ILE A 34 7.82 -5.76 -7.67
N GLN A 35 8.22 -5.60 -6.42
CA GLN A 35 9.63 -5.51 -6.02
C GLN A 35 10.39 -6.79 -6.39
N TRP A 36 9.80 -7.96 -6.12
CA TRP A 36 10.39 -9.24 -6.45
C TRP A 36 10.57 -9.41 -7.96
N ILE A 37 9.50 -9.21 -8.75
CA ILE A 37 9.56 -9.34 -10.22
C ILE A 37 10.62 -8.41 -10.82
N MET A 38 10.69 -7.17 -10.34
CA MET A 38 11.65 -6.19 -10.86
C MET A 38 13.09 -6.52 -10.43
N SER A 39 13.28 -6.99 -9.20
CA SER A 39 14.61 -7.40 -8.71
C SER A 39 15.12 -8.64 -9.43
N GLU A 40 14.24 -9.61 -9.72
CA GLU A 40 14.58 -10.81 -10.48
C GLU A 40 15.00 -10.47 -11.92
N ARG A 41 14.23 -9.58 -12.58
CA ARG A 41 14.54 -9.13 -13.95
C ARG A 41 15.90 -8.42 -14.05
N ILE A 42 16.33 -7.75 -13.00
CA ILE A 42 17.58 -6.95 -12.97
C ILE A 42 18.73 -7.73 -12.31
N GLY A 43 18.45 -8.84 -11.64
CA GLY A 43 19.43 -9.63 -10.90
C GLY A 43 20.03 -8.88 -9.70
N ARG A 44 19.35 -7.85 -9.17
CA ARG A 44 19.80 -7.05 -8.03
C ARG A 44 18.64 -6.78 -7.09
N SER A 45 18.90 -6.71 -5.79
CA SER A 45 17.90 -6.33 -4.79
C SER A 45 17.65 -4.83 -4.87
N ILE A 46 16.56 -4.44 -5.52
CA ILE A 46 16.22 -3.04 -5.81
C ILE A 46 14.79 -2.73 -5.37
N ILE A 47 14.52 -1.47 -5.04
CA ILE A 47 13.17 -1.02 -4.71
C ILE A 47 12.68 -0.13 -5.85
N PRO A 48 11.77 -0.61 -6.70
CA PRO A 48 11.37 0.11 -7.89
C PRO A 48 10.39 1.24 -7.56
N LEU A 49 10.31 2.27 -8.41
CA LEU A 49 9.38 3.39 -8.24
C LEU A 49 7.92 2.95 -7.96
N PRO A 50 7.35 1.94 -8.67
CA PRO A 50 5.97 1.51 -8.43
C PRO A 50 5.76 0.90 -7.04
N PHE A 51 6.80 0.38 -6.38
CA PHE A 51 6.72 -0.07 -4.98
C PHE A 51 6.24 1.06 -4.07
N TRP A 52 6.79 2.25 -4.26
CA TRP A 52 6.48 3.40 -3.42
C TRP A 52 5.08 3.94 -3.69
N PHE A 53 4.65 3.96 -4.96
CA PHE A 53 3.28 4.33 -5.31
C PHE A 53 2.25 3.35 -4.76
N CYS A 54 2.49 2.03 -4.87
CA CYS A 54 1.63 1.01 -4.26
C CYS A 54 1.59 1.12 -2.73
N SER A 55 2.73 1.42 -2.10
CA SER A 55 2.82 1.61 -0.64
C SER A 55 2.02 2.83 -0.19
N PHE A 56 2.12 3.95 -0.91
CA PHE A 56 1.34 5.15 -0.65
C PHE A 56 -0.16 4.90 -0.85
N GLY A 57 -0.56 4.35 -2.00
CA GLY A 57 -1.97 4.08 -2.30
C GLY A 57 -2.59 3.07 -1.32
N GLY A 58 -1.93 1.94 -1.10
CA GLY A 58 -2.37 0.92 -0.14
C GLY A 58 -2.41 1.45 1.30
N GLY A 59 -1.41 2.26 1.69
CA GLY A 59 -1.36 2.91 2.99
C GLY A 59 -2.52 3.90 3.22
N VAL A 60 -2.90 4.69 2.22
CA VAL A 60 -4.06 5.61 2.32
C VAL A 60 -5.36 4.83 2.48
N VAL A 61 -5.55 3.75 1.72
CA VAL A 61 -6.75 2.91 1.81
C VAL A 61 -6.82 2.22 3.18
N LEU A 62 -5.72 1.62 3.63
CA LEU A 62 -5.64 0.95 4.94
C LEU A 62 -5.78 1.93 6.10
N LEU A 63 -5.24 3.14 5.99
CA LEU A 63 -5.42 4.19 6.99
C LEU A 63 -6.88 4.62 7.08
N SER A 64 -7.55 4.79 5.92
CA SER A 64 -8.99 5.11 5.89
C SER A 64 -9.83 4.01 6.54
N TYR A 65 -9.51 2.75 6.28
CA TYR A 65 -10.11 1.60 6.93
C TYR A 65 -9.84 1.57 8.44
N ALA A 66 -8.60 1.82 8.86
CA ALA A 66 -8.21 1.80 10.27
C ALA A 66 -8.89 2.92 11.08
N ILE A 67 -9.03 4.12 10.50
CA ILE A 67 -9.79 5.22 11.09
C ILE A 67 -11.26 4.81 11.25
N HIS A 68 -11.86 4.21 10.23
CA HIS A 68 -13.24 3.74 10.30
C HIS A 68 -13.47 2.64 11.35
N LYS A 69 -12.47 1.78 11.57
CA LYS A 69 -12.50 0.72 12.59
C LYS A 69 -11.99 1.15 13.96
N GLU A 70 -11.55 2.40 14.11
CA GLU A 70 -10.96 2.96 15.35
C GLU A 70 -9.73 2.16 15.85
N GLU A 71 -8.98 1.57 14.92
CA GLU A 71 -7.83 0.71 15.20
C GLU A 71 -6.53 1.53 15.35
N ILE A 72 -6.28 2.04 16.55
CA ILE A 72 -5.18 2.98 16.82
C ILE A 72 -3.80 2.48 16.40
N VAL A 73 -3.52 1.18 16.55
CA VAL A 73 -2.24 0.57 16.18
C VAL A 73 -2.02 0.65 14.67
N PHE A 74 -3.06 0.39 13.88
CA PHE A 74 -3.00 0.49 12.43
C PHE A 74 -2.92 1.93 11.96
N ILE A 75 -3.64 2.85 12.62
CA ILE A 75 -3.60 4.29 12.31
C ILE A 75 -2.17 4.83 12.47
N ILE A 76 -1.53 4.53 13.59
CA ILE A 76 -0.15 4.98 13.85
C ILE A 76 0.82 4.34 12.85
N GLY A 77 0.71 3.02 12.63
CA GLY A 77 1.58 2.31 11.70
C GLY A 77 1.48 2.82 10.26
N GLN A 78 0.25 2.94 9.73
CA GLN A 78 0.02 3.42 8.36
C GLN A 78 0.29 4.92 8.23
N GLY A 79 -0.01 5.72 9.26
CA GLY A 79 0.31 7.14 9.29
C GLY A 79 1.81 7.40 9.19
N MET A 80 2.62 6.72 10.02
CA MET A 80 4.09 6.80 9.91
C MET A 80 4.59 6.29 8.56
N GLY A 81 4.01 5.18 8.07
CA GLY A 81 4.33 4.64 6.75
C GLY A 81 4.13 5.66 5.63
N LEU A 82 2.99 6.34 5.60
CA LEU A 82 2.69 7.35 4.58
C LEU A 82 3.71 8.50 4.55
N ILE A 83 4.15 8.98 5.71
CA ILE A 83 5.17 10.03 5.79
C ILE A 83 6.47 9.55 5.12
N ILE A 84 6.88 8.31 5.41
CA ILE A 84 8.09 7.71 4.81
C ILE A 84 7.92 7.56 3.30
N TYR A 85 6.76 7.09 2.84
CA TYR A 85 6.49 6.87 1.41
C TYR A 85 6.53 8.19 0.63
N VAL A 86 5.87 9.24 1.13
CA VAL A 86 5.90 10.57 0.52
C VAL A 86 7.31 11.14 0.50
N ARG A 87 8.05 11.03 1.61
CA ARG A 87 9.44 11.51 1.69
C ARG A 87 10.35 10.79 0.68
N ASN A 88 10.19 9.48 0.50
CA ASN A 88 10.98 8.72 -0.46
C ASN A 88 10.57 9.04 -1.91
N LEU A 89 9.28 9.23 -2.20
CA LEU A 89 8.83 9.76 -3.51
C LEU A 89 9.47 11.11 -3.82
N PHE A 90 9.48 12.02 -2.84
CA PHE A 90 10.05 13.35 -2.99
C PHE A 90 11.56 13.31 -3.25
N LEU A 91 12.28 12.44 -2.55
CA LEU A 91 13.72 12.23 -2.79
C LEU A 91 13.98 11.73 -4.22
N ILE A 92 13.24 10.73 -4.66
CA ILE A 92 13.39 10.18 -6.02
C ILE A 92 13.07 11.24 -7.07
N TYR A 93 11.98 12.00 -6.88
CA TYR A 93 11.61 13.10 -7.78
C TYR A 93 12.70 14.18 -7.84
N ARG A 94 13.30 14.52 -6.69
CA ARG A 94 14.41 15.49 -6.64
C ARG A 94 15.63 14.96 -7.38
N GLU A 95 15.99 13.70 -7.19
CA GLU A 95 17.14 13.10 -7.89
C GLU A 95 16.91 13.01 -9.40
N TRP A 96 15.68 12.78 -9.86
CA TRP A 96 15.30 12.86 -11.29
C TRP A 96 15.48 14.28 -11.83
N ARG A 97 14.99 15.29 -11.11
CA ARG A 97 15.13 16.70 -11.49
C ARG A 97 16.59 17.13 -11.55
N ASP A 98 17.40 16.64 -10.62
CA ASP A 98 18.82 16.96 -10.53
C ASP A 98 19.68 16.10 -11.49
N GLY A 99 19.06 15.23 -12.31
CA GLY A 99 19.73 14.39 -13.31
C GLY A 99 20.61 13.28 -12.72
N ARG A 100 20.39 12.89 -11.46
CA ARG A 100 21.26 11.95 -10.73
C ARG A 100 20.80 10.49 -10.77
N ILE A 101 19.59 10.21 -11.28
CA ILE A 101 19.12 8.84 -11.48
C ILE A 101 19.17 8.48 -12.97
N ASN A 102 20.13 7.64 -13.35
CA ASN A 102 20.02 6.86 -14.57
C ASN A 102 19.03 5.72 -14.29
N SER A 103 17.85 5.79 -14.91
CA SER A 103 16.77 4.81 -14.72
C SER A 103 17.23 3.43 -15.19
N TYR A 104 17.65 2.57 -14.24
CA TYR A 104 17.83 1.13 -14.43
C TYR A 104 18.43 0.71 -15.81
N GLY A 105 19.75 0.86 -15.97
CA GLY A 105 20.55 0.38 -17.12
C GLY A 105 21.20 1.56 -17.86
N ASP A 106 22.51 1.74 -17.98
CA ASP A 106 23.70 0.86 -18.04
C ASP A 106 23.66 -0.54 -17.43
#